data_AF-A0A7Y6AZC0-F1
#
_entry.id   AF-A0A7Y6AZC0-F1
#
_cell.length_a   1.000
_cell.length_b   1.000
_cell.length_c   1.000
_cell.angle_alpha   90.00
_cell.angle_beta   90.00
_cell.angle_gamma   90.00
#
_symmetry.space_group_name_H-M   'P 1'
#
loop_
_entity.id
_entity.type
_entity.pdbx_description
1 polymer ?
#
loop_
_entity_poly.entity_id
_entity_poly.type
_entity_poly.pdbx_seq_one_letter_code
_entity_poly.pdbx_strand_id
1 'polypeptide(L)'
;MEESLSSIFARTKGIPINFNGQTVVAIIEIKITKPRAVFSIRRSSAKNDRVQGLVLKATNGQIVVDSADAGYPEVVFWSDSSPDIAKFEVHSKSGSTLKIWNVWKSTFGMSAWVGNAGMRVCEAGSVMTLECSDGVGDVDFSDYVVTLEEQQCP
;
A
#
# COMPACT_ATOMS: atom_id res chain seq x y z
N MET A 1 -8.83 19.26 -19.73
CA MET A 1 -8.62 18.58 -18.44
C MET A 1 -8.21 17.16 -18.77
N GLU A 2 -7.04 16.76 -18.34
CA GLU A 2 -6.64 15.35 -18.41
C GLU A 2 -7.52 14.53 -17.44
N GLU A 3 -7.83 13.29 -17.81
CA GLU A 3 -8.59 12.37 -16.96
C GLU A 3 -7.71 11.94 -15.78
N SER A 4 -8.21 12.08 -14.55
CA SER A 4 -7.45 11.68 -13.35
C SER A 4 -7.37 10.15 -13.20
N LEU A 5 -6.34 9.63 -12.51
CA LEU A 5 -6.21 8.18 -12.27
C LEU A 5 -7.46 7.60 -11.59
N SER A 6 -8.02 8.29 -10.59
CA SER A 6 -9.25 7.86 -9.90
C SER A 6 -10.45 7.72 -10.83
N SER A 7 -10.59 8.60 -11.83
CA SER A 7 -11.65 8.52 -12.84
C SER A 7 -11.48 7.30 -13.74
N ILE A 8 -10.24 7.00 -14.14
CA ILE A 8 -9.91 5.80 -14.92
C ILE A 8 -10.23 4.55 -14.08
N PHE A 9 -9.76 4.47 -12.84
CA PHE A 9 -10.05 3.34 -11.95
C PHE A 9 -11.55 3.14 -11.72
N ALA A 10 -12.32 4.22 -11.55
CA ALA A 10 -13.77 4.13 -11.40
C ALA A 10 -14.42 3.51 -12.65
N ARG A 11 -14.03 3.96 -13.85
CA ARG A 11 -14.52 3.44 -15.13
C ARG A 11 -14.12 1.98 -15.36
N THR A 12 -12.92 1.60 -14.95
CA THR A 12 -12.39 0.25 -15.12
C THR A 12 -12.73 -0.68 -13.95
N LYS A 13 -13.50 -0.21 -12.95
CA LYS A 13 -13.88 -0.95 -11.74
C LYS A 13 -12.67 -1.45 -10.94
N GLY A 14 -11.62 -0.63 -10.88
CA GLY A 14 -10.44 -0.86 -10.04
C GLY A 14 -9.41 -1.84 -10.61
N ILE A 15 -9.57 -2.31 -11.85
CA ILE A 15 -8.54 -3.14 -12.49
C ILE A 15 -7.26 -2.30 -12.74
N PRO A 16 -6.08 -2.93 -12.78
CA PRO A 16 -4.84 -2.27 -13.17
C PRO A 16 -4.96 -1.52 -14.49
N ILE A 17 -4.33 -0.35 -14.57
CA ILE A 17 -4.35 0.51 -15.75
C ILE A 17 -2.94 0.67 -16.31
N ASN A 18 -2.84 0.90 -17.62
CA ASN A 18 -1.59 1.34 -18.24
C ASN A 18 -1.57 2.87 -18.25
N PHE A 19 -0.60 3.46 -17.56
CA PHE A 19 -0.36 4.90 -17.54
C PHE A 19 1.09 5.15 -17.95
N ASN A 20 1.30 5.89 -19.04
CA ASN A 20 2.62 6.15 -19.63
C ASN A 20 3.49 4.90 -19.83
N GLY A 21 2.88 3.78 -20.25
CA GLY A 21 3.58 2.51 -20.48
C GLY A 21 3.85 1.70 -19.20
N GLN A 22 3.39 2.15 -18.04
CA GLN A 22 3.60 1.51 -16.75
C GLN A 22 2.28 1.00 -16.16
N THR A 23 2.33 -0.13 -15.46
CA THR A 23 1.18 -0.67 -14.75
C THR A 23 0.99 0.09 -13.44
N VAL A 24 -0.20 0.67 -13.28
CA VAL A 24 -0.59 1.42 -12.08
C VAL A 24 -1.85 0.81 -11.51
N VAL A 25 -1.90 0.68 -10.19
CA VAL A 25 -3.02 0.08 -9.45
C VAL A 25 -3.51 1.02 -8.36
N ALA A 26 -4.80 0.98 -8.06
CA ALA A 26 -5.37 1.67 -6.90
C ALA A 26 -5.15 0.90 -5.60
N ILE A 27 -5.04 -0.43 -5.70
CA ILE A 27 -4.92 -1.36 -4.59
C ILE A 27 -4.18 -2.62 -5.05
N ILE A 28 -3.37 -3.18 -4.18
CA ILE A 28 -2.72 -4.48 -4.37
C ILE A 28 -3.43 -5.50 -3.50
N GLU A 29 -3.57 -6.72 -4.00
CA GLU A 29 -4.16 -7.83 -3.28
C GLU A 29 -3.22 -9.04 -3.28
N ILE A 30 -2.69 -9.39 -2.11
CA ILE A 30 -1.80 -10.53 -1.91
C ILE A 30 -2.58 -11.62 -1.19
N LYS A 31 -2.72 -12.80 -1.83
CA LYS A 31 -3.36 -13.95 -1.21
C LYS A 31 -2.47 -14.55 -0.14
N ILE A 32 -2.99 -14.72 1.07
CA ILE A 32 -2.25 -15.32 2.19
C ILE A 32 -2.57 -16.81 2.26
N THR A 33 -1.63 -17.63 1.77
CA THR A 33 -1.79 -19.08 1.63
C THR A 33 -1.39 -19.87 2.88
N LYS A 34 -0.61 -19.25 3.78
CA LYS A 34 -0.15 -19.85 5.04
C LYS A 34 -1.01 -19.32 6.21
N PRO A 35 -1.17 -20.08 7.31
CA PRO A 35 -1.84 -19.57 8.52
C PRO A 35 -1.20 -18.30 9.07
N ARG A 36 0.12 -18.15 8.86
CA ARG A 36 0.92 -16.99 9.24
C ARG A 36 1.89 -16.67 8.10
N ALA A 37 1.87 -15.42 7.65
CA ALA A 37 2.84 -14.88 6.70
C ALA A 37 3.52 -13.66 7.32
N VAL A 38 4.84 -13.57 7.21
CA VAL A 38 5.63 -12.49 7.80
C VAL A 38 6.11 -11.59 6.67
N PHE A 39 5.98 -10.29 6.85
CA PHE A 39 6.40 -9.29 5.89
C PHE A 39 7.31 -8.25 6.55
N SER A 40 8.24 -7.72 5.77
CA SER A 40 8.92 -6.47 6.11
C SER A 40 8.49 -5.38 5.15
N ILE A 41 8.17 -4.20 5.69
CA ILE A 41 8.02 -2.97 4.93
C ILE A 41 9.20 -2.06 5.19
N ARG A 42 9.74 -1.47 4.13
CA ARG A 42 10.80 -0.46 4.18
C ARG A 42 10.36 0.79 3.43
N ARG A 43 10.30 1.92 4.11
CA ARG A 43 10.16 3.24 3.50
C ARG A 43 11.51 3.71 2.98
N SER A 44 11.57 3.98 1.68
CA SER A 44 12.75 4.53 1.02
C SER A 44 12.69 6.06 0.98
N SER A 45 11.51 6.62 0.70
CA SER A 45 11.29 8.06 0.68
C SER A 45 9.83 8.43 0.91
N ALA A 46 9.61 9.64 1.42
CA ALA A 46 8.32 10.32 1.48
C ALA A 46 8.55 11.81 1.26
N LYS A 47 7.73 12.47 0.46
CA LYS A 47 7.72 13.93 0.41
C LYS A 47 7.14 14.48 1.72
N ASN A 48 7.59 15.70 2.06
CA ASN A 48 7.24 16.37 3.32
C ASN A 48 6.12 17.40 3.16
N ASP A 49 5.57 17.59 1.97
CA ASP A 49 4.44 18.50 1.72
C ASP A 49 3.15 17.98 2.35
N ARG A 50 2.99 16.65 2.44
CA ARG A 50 1.92 15.96 3.17
C ARG A 50 2.45 14.71 3.84
N VAL A 51 1.83 14.33 4.96
CA VAL A 51 2.16 13.05 5.59
C VAL A 51 1.57 11.92 4.73
N GLN A 52 2.47 11.15 4.14
CA GLN A 52 2.16 9.99 3.31
C GLN A 52 2.04 8.74 4.18
N GLY A 53 1.38 7.70 3.68
CA GLY A 53 1.24 6.45 4.40
C GLY A 53 0.82 5.29 3.51
N LEU A 54 0.89 4.10 4.09
CA LEU A 54 0.41 2.86 3.48
C LEU A 54 -0.60 2.20 4.39
N VAL A 55 -1.80 1.95 3.87
CA VAL A 55 -2.78 1.13 4.59
C VAL A 55 -2.55 -0.33 4.23
N LEU A 56 -2.55 -1.17 5.25
CA LEU A 56 -2.62 -2.62 5.15
C LEU A 56 -3.95 -3.08 5.73
N LYS A 57 -4.70 -3.87 4.98
CA LYS A 57 -5.97 -4.45 5.43
C LYS A 57 -5.98 -5.96 5.20
N ALA A 58 -6.16 -6.73 6.26
CA ALA A 58 -6.36 -8.17 6.15
C ALA A 58 -7.85 -8.47 6.05
N THR A 59 -8.32 -8.97 4.91
CA THR A 59 -9.67 -9.53 4.82
C THR A 59 -9.66 -10.95 5.36
N ASN A 60 -10.57 -11.27 6.28
CA ASN A 60 -10.65 -12.56 6.98
C ASN A 60 -9.40 -12.93 7.81
N GLY A 61 -8.57 -11.95 8.18
CA GLY A 61 -7.38 -12.18 8.99
C GLY A 61 -7.13 -11.03 9.96
N GLN A 62 -5.97 -11.04 10.58
CA GLN A 62 -5.47 -9.98 11.44
C GLN A 62 -4.02 -9.66 11.09
N ILE A 63 -3.65 -8.40 11.29
CA ILE A 63 -2.31 -7.86 11.14
C ILE A 63 -1.75 -7.66 12.54
N VAL A 64 -0.58 -8.24 12.79
CA VAL A 64 0.17 -8.08 14.04
C VAL A 64 1.47 -7.35 13.70
N VAL A 65 1.71 -6.20 14.33
CA VAL A 65 2.93 -5.39 14.09
C VAL A 65 3.90 -5.60 15.25
N ASP A 66 5.18 -5.79 14.94
CA ASP A 66 6.27 -5.91 15.93
C ASP A 66 5.99 -6.89 17.09
N SER A 67 5.34 -8.02 16.80
CA SER A 67 4.96 -9.04 17.79
C SER A 67 4.05 -8.54 18.92
N ALA A 68 3.26 -7.49 18.67
CA ALA A 68 2.24 -7.05 19.61
C ALA A 68 1.22 -8.16 19.92
N ASP A 69 0.70 -8.17 21.15
CA ASP A 69 -0.29 -9.18 21.58
C ASP A 69 -1.64 -9.05 20.84
N ALA A 70 -1.93 -7.87 20.30
CA ALA A 70 -3.18 -7.58 19.62
C ALA A 70 -3.02 -7.59 18.09
N GLY A 71 -3.92 -8.30 17.41
CA GLY A 71 -4.07 -8.26 15.97
C GLY A 71 -5.19 -7.33 15.51
N TYR A 72 -4.96 -6.58 14.45
CA TYR A 72 -5.90 -5.59 13.89
C TYR A 72 -6.29 -5.95 12.46
N PRO A 73 -7.55 -5.76 12.04
CA PRO A 73 -7.95 -6.03 10.65
C PRO A 73 -7.35 -5.02 9.66
N GLU A 74 -6.92 -3.85 10.15
CA GLU A 74 -6.38 -2.76 9.36
C GLU A 74 -5.33 -1.99 10.17
N VAL A 75 -4.21 -1.64 9.53
CA VAL A 75 -3.10 -0.89 10.11
C VAL A 75 -2.63 0.14 9.08
N VAL A 76 -2.17 1.30 9.55
CA VAL A 76 -1.59 2.33 8.67
C VAL A 76 -0.16 2.63 9.10
N PHE A 77 0.78 2.48 8.16
CA PHE A 77 2.16 2.90 8.33
C PHE A 77 2.34 4.32 7.78
N TRP A 78 2.34 5.30 8.68
CA TRP A 78 2.50 6.71 8.33
C TRP A 78 3.96 7.13 8.26
N SER A 79 4.28 8.05 7.35
CA SER A 79 5.63 8.58 7.15
C SER A 79 6.19 9.29 8.40
N ASP A 80 5.32 9.86 9.23
CA ASP A 80 5.69 10.69 10.39
C ASP A 80 5.79 9.95 11.73
N SER A 81 5.12 8.80 11.86
CA SER A 81 4.97 8.08 13.14
C SER A 81 5.40 6.62 13.08
N SER A 82 5.60 6.06 11.89
CA SER A 82 6.14 4.72 11.73
C SER A 82 7.65 4.75 11.46
N PRO A 83 8.40 3.74 11.94
CA PRO A 83 9.82 3.60 11.60
C PRO A 83 9.99 3.37 10.09
N ASP A 84 11.18 3.68 9.58
CA ASP A 84 11.51 3.43 8.17
C ASP A 84 11.48 1.94 7.81
N ILE A 85 11.68 1.06 8.79
CA ILE A 85 11.57 -0.39 8.62
C ILE A 85 10.62 -0.90 9.70
N ALA A 86 9.57 -1.59 9.29
CA ALA A 86 8.66 -2.28 10.20
C ALA A 86 8.46 -3.73 9.76
N LYS A 87 8.24 -4.61 10.74
CA LYS A 87 7.85 -5.99 10.48
C LYS A 87 6.41 -6.18 10.93
N PHE A 88 5.66 -6.92 10.12
CA PHE A 88 4.31 -7.29 10.47
C PHE A 88 4.00 -8.70 10.01
N GLU A 89 2.98 -9.26 10.60
CA GLU A 89 2.50 -10.59 10.32
C GLU A 89 1.05 -10.52 9.91
N VAL A 90 0.68 -11.30 8.92
CA VAL A 90 -0.71 -11.53 8.57
C VAL A 90 -1.10 -12.91 9.08
N HIS A 91 -1.95 -12.91 10.10
CA HIS A 91 -2.56 -14.12 10.66
C HIS A 91 -3.84 -14.38 9.87
N SER A 92 -3.81 -15.43 9.06
CA SER A 92 -4.85 -15.76 8.10
C SER A 92 -5.87 -16.70 8.74
N LYS A 93 -7.17 -16.38 8.61
CA LYS A 93 -8.20 -17.43 8.60
C LYS A 93 -8.37 -17.88 7.15
N SER A 94 -8.82 -19.13 6.94
CA SER A 94 -8.95 -19.75 5.61
C SER A 94 -9.42 -18.75 4.54
N GLY A 95 -8.58 -18.51 3.52
CA GLY A 95 -8.86 -17.59 2.42
C GLY A 95 -8.63 -16.10 2.71
N SER A 96 -7.65 -15.73 3.55
CA SER A 96 -7.32 -14.32 3.78
C SER A 96 -6.58 -13.66 2.61
N THR A 97 -6.81 -12.36 2.45
CA THR A 97 -6.12 -11.51 1.48
C THR A 97 -5.58 -10.28 2.21
N LEU A 98 -4.32 -9.96 1.99
CA LEU A 98 -3.73 -8.69 2.39
C LEU A 98 -3.95 -7.68 1.26
N LYS A 99 -4.69 -6.62 1.57
CA LYS A 99 -4.91 -5.48 0.68
C LYS A 99 -4.03 -4.31 1.07
N ILE A 100 -3.47 -3.62 0.09
CA ILE A 100 -2.50 -2.56 0.29
C ILE A 100 -2.81 -1.38 -0.62
N TRP A 101 -2.83 -0.15 -0.09
CA TRP A 101 -2.97 1.07 -0.88
C TRP A 101 -2.31 2.27 -0.20
N ASN A 102 -1.94 3.27 -0.99
CA ASN A 102 -1.36 4.51 -0.49
C ASN A 102 -2.43 5.47 0.04
N VAL A 103 -2.05 6.23 1.07
CA VAL A 103 -2.88 7.26 1.69
C VAL A 103 -2.05 8.48 2.04
N TRP A 104 -2.72 9.61 2.24
CA TRP A 104 -2.09 10.83 2.72
C TRP A 104 -3.02 11.57 3.69
N LYS A 105 -2.45 12.42 4.54
CA LYS A 105 -3.22 13.35 5.37
C LYS A 105 -3.60 14.57 4.53
N SER A 106 -4.89 14.89 4.47
CA SER A 106 -5.44 16.12 3.92
C SER A 106 -6.11 16.93 5.02
N THR A 107 -6.62 18.12 4.67
CA THR A 107 -7.41 18.96 5.59
C THR A 107 -8.64 18.26 6.16
N PHE A 108 -9.12 17.20 5.47
CA PHE A 108 -10.29 16.42 5.88
C PHE A 108 -9.93 15.09 6.57
N GLY A 109 -8.65 14.86 6.87
CA GLY A 109 -8.15 13.62 7.47
C GLY A 109 -7.47 12.70 6.46
N MET A 110 -7.58 11.38 6.65
CA MET A 110 -6.97 10.40 5.75
C MET A 110 -7.69 10.37 4.39
N SER A 111 -6.93 10.48 3.31
CA SER A 111 -7.43 10.44 1.93
C SER A 111 -6.84 9.27 1.16
N ALA A 112 -7.62 8.70 0.24
CA ALA A 112 -7.27 7.57 -0.61
C ALA A 112 -8.09 7.62 -1.91
N TRP A 113 -7.58 7.03 -3.00
CA TRP A 113 -8.31 6.74 -4.24
C TRP A 113 -8.99 7.93 -4.94
N VAL A 114 -8.56 9.16 -4.65
CA VAL A 114 -9.09 10.38 -5.27
C VAL A 114 -8.00 11.07 -6.10
N GLY A 115 -8.42 11.82 -7.12
CA GLY A 115 -7.52 12.55 -8.00
C GLY A 115 -6.54 11.63 -8.70
N ASN A 116 -5.26 11.95 -8.60
CA ASN A 116 -4.16 11.22 -9.23
C ASN A 116 -3.51 10.15 -8.33
N ALA A 117 -4.25 9.68 -7.33
CA ALA A 117 -3.76 8.63 -6.45
C ALA A 117 -3.63 7.29 -7.17
N GLY A 118 -2.48 6.64 -6.99
CA GLY A 118 -2.21 5.32 -7.54
C GLY A 118 -0.81 4.85 -7.18
N MET A 119 -0.56 3.55 -7.38
CA MET A 119 0.73 2.93 -7.10
C MET A 119 1.25 2.27 -8.36
N ARG A 120 2.46 2.64 -8.77
CA ARG A 120 3.26 1.85 -9.70
C ARG A 120 3.91 0.72 -8.92
N VAL A 121 3.76 -0.50 -9.44
CA VAL A 121 4.26 -1.72 -8.79
C VAL A 121 5.41 -2.28 -9.61
N CYS A 122 6.57 -2.39 -8.98
CA CYS A 122 7.77 -2.98 -9.57
C CYS A 122 8.14 -4.23 -8.77
N GLU A 123 8.06 -5.40 -9.39
CA GLU A 123 8.40 -6.68 -8.75
C GLU A 123 9.80 -7.14 -9.16
N ALA A 124 10.63 -7.52 -8.18
CA ALA A 124 11.95 -8.08 -8.38
C ALA A 124 12.17 -9.25 -7.42
N GLY A 125 11.85 -10.47 -7.85
CA GLY A 125 11.95 -11.67 -7.01
C GLY A 125 10.89 -11.67 -5.89
N SER A 126 11.34 -11.76 -4.63
CA SER A 126 10.48 -11.67 -3.43
C SER A 126 10.11 -10.25 -3.02
N VAL A 127 10.70 -9.26 -3.68
CA VAL A 127 10.63 -7.86 -3.30
C VAL A 127 9.69 -7.11 -4.24
N MET A 128 8.76 -6.36 -3.66
CA MET A 128 7.81 -5.52 -4.36
C MET A 128 8.01 -4.06 -3.97
N THR A 129 8.39 -3.22 -4.91
CA THR A 129 8.50 -1.76 -4.70
C THR A 129 7.20 -1.10 -5.14
N LEU A 130 6.63 -0.29 -4.23
CA LEU A 130 5.44 0.51 -4.43
C LEU A 130 5.86 1.98 -4.53
N GLU A 131 5.70 2.55 -5.70
CA GLU A 131 5.98 3.95 -5.98
C GLU A 131 4.63 4.64 -6.12
N CYS A 132 4.29 5.46 -5.14
CA CYS A 132 2.95 5.97 -4.95
C CYS A 132 2.88 7.43 -5.36
N SER A 133 1.84 7.78 -6.12
CA SER A 133 1.40 9.16 -6.33
C SER A 133 0.30 9.44 -5.32
N ASP A 134 0.39 10.58 -4.64
CA ASP A 134 -0.72 11.11 -3.89
C ASP A 134 -1.78 11.69 -4.85
N GLY A 135 -2.97 11.99 -4.33
CA GLY A 135 -4.10 12.42 -5.16
C GLY A 135 -4.05 13.87 -5.63
N VAL A 136 -3.00 14.63 -5.33
CA VAL A 136 -2.99 16.08 -5.42
C VAL A 136 -1.99 16.58 -6.46
N GLY A 137 -2.50 17.34 -7.43
CA GLY A 137 -1.68 17.85 -8.54
C GLY A 137 -1.45 16.78 -9.61
N ASP A 138 -0.31 16.85 -10.28
CA ASP A 138 0.06 15.92 -11.34
C ASP A 138 0.49 14.57 -10.77
N VAL A 139 0.46 13.51 -11.59
CA VAL A 139 0.90 12.17 -11.16
C VAL A 139 2.40 12.19 -10.86
N ASP A 140 2.77 11.85 -9.62
CA ASP A 140 4.16 11.77 -9.20
C ASP A 140 4.40 10.56 -8.28
N PHE A 141 4.88 9.46 -8.87
CA PHE A 141 5.17 8.21 -8.13
C PHE A 141 6.34 8.31 -7.15
N SER A 142 7.00 9.47 -7.03
CA SER A 142 8.02 9.73 -6.00
C SER A 142 7.47 10.27 -4.69
N ASP A 143 6.17 10.59 -4.61
CA ASP A 143 5.54 11.14 -3.39
C ASP A 143 5.77 10.22 -2.19
N TYR A 144 5.64 8.90 -2.41
CA TYR A 144 5.92 7.90 -1.39
C TYR A 144 6.44 6.60 -1.99
N VAL A 145 7.65 6.19 -1.61
CA VAL A 145 8.29 4.98 -2.11
C VAL A 145 8.53 4.01 -0.95
N VAL A 146 7.92 2.84 -1.04
CA VAL A 146 8.05 1.77 -0.06
C VAL A 146 8.36 0.45 -0.74
N THR A 147 9.02 -0.44 -0.02
CA THR A 147 9.32 -1.80 -0.45
C THR A 147 8.70 -2.78 0.51
N LEU A 148 8.05 -3.80 -0.03
CA LEU A 148 7.42 -4.90 0.68
C LEU A 148 8.12 -6.21 0.31
N GLU A 149 8.41 -7.04 1.31
CA GLU A 149 9.00 -8.36 1.08
C GLU A 149 8.36 -9.39 2.03
N GLU A 150 7.84 -10.50 1.48
CA GLU A 150 7.44 -11.67 2.29
C GLU A 150 8.71 -12.39 2.76
N GLN A 151 8.88 -12.46 4.08
CA GLN A 151 9.99 -13.17 4.69
C GLN A 151 9.71 -14.67 4.65
N GLN A 152 10.66 -15.43 4.13
CA GLN A 152 10.61 -16.89 4.23
C GLN A 152 10.93 -17.27 5.68
N CYS A 153 9.99 -17.90 6.38
CA CYS A 153 10.32 -18.55 7.65
C CYS A 153 11.40 -19.63 7.38
N PRO A 154 12.50 -19.66 8.14
CA PRO A 154 13.46 -20.75 8.09
C PRO A 154 12.84 -22.09 8.49
#